data_AF-A0A412X784-F1
#
_entry.id   AF-A0A412X784-F1
#
_cell.length_a   1.000
_cell.length_b   1.000
_cell.length_c   1.000
_cell.angle_alpha   90.00
_cell.angle_beta   90.00
_cell.angle_gamma   90.00
#
_symmetry.space_group_name_H-M   'P 1'
#
loop_
_entity.id
_entity.type
_entity.pdbx_description
1 polymer ?
#
loop_
_entity_poly.entity_id
_entity_poly.type
_entity_poly.pdbx_seq_one_letter_code
_entity_poly.pdbx_strand_id
1 'polypeptide(L)' 'MISEVPYETSSYYIFERAYNKFSQLFSIPQIGADFVVRVKKNIHYKAVKWKLRLPKDVFSDCIVEFTEYKAKKEPRNFA' A
#
# COMPACT_ATOMS: atom_id res chain seq x y z
N MET A 1 18.70 -15.77 -12.67
CA MET A 1 18.95 -15.05 -11.41
C MET A 1 18.32 -13.67 -11.54
N ILE A 2 17.40 -13.30 -10.66
CA ILE A 2 16.94 -11.91 -10.56
C ILE A 2 18.08 -11.14 -9.89
N SER A 3 18.67 -10.18 -10.62
CA SER A 3 19.59 -9.21 -10.04
C SER A 3 18.78 -8.39 -9.04
N GLU A 4 19.16 -8.44 -7.76
CA GLU A 4 18.63 -7.49 -6.78
C GLU A 4 19.19 -6.12 -7.14
N VAL A 5 18.29 -5.18 -7.44
CA VAL A 5 18.68 -3.80 -7.73
C VAL A 5 19.13 -3.17 -6.41
N PRO A 6 20.38 -2.69 -6.29
CA PRO A 6 20.84 -2.03 -5.07
C PRO A 6 20.06 -0.73 -4.85
N TYR A 7 19.83 -0.41 -3.58
CA TYR A 7 19.22 0.87 -3.24
C TYR A 7 20.28 1.98 -3.19
N GLU A 8 19.97 3.13 -3.77
CA GLU A 8 20.81 4.32 -3.89
C GLU A 8 20.19 5.48 -3.11
N THR A 9 21.02 6.34 -2.52
CA THR A 9 20.56 7.52 -1.80
C THR A 9 19.91 8.54 -2.76
N SER A 10 18.99 9.36 -2.25
CA SER A 10 18.27 10.38 -3.05
C SER A 10 17.50 9.84 -4.26
N SER A 11 17.12 8.55 -4.23
CA SER A 11 16.38 7.88 -5.32
C SER A 11 14.93 7.57 -4.94
N TYR A 12 14.08 7.35 -5.95
CA TYR A 12 12.66 6.99 -5.79
C TYR A 12 12.38 5.57 -6.30
N TYR A 13 11.84 4.71 -5.44
CA TYR A 13 11.48 3.33 -5.79
C TYR A 13 9.98 3.16 -5.92
N ILE A 14 9.51 2.62 -7.05
CA ILE A 14 8.09 2.38 -7.32
C ILE A 14 7.79 0.89 -7.20
N PHE A 15 6.92 0.54 -6.27
CA PHE A 15 6.49 -0.83 -6.03
C PHE A 15 5.04 -1.04 -6.46
N GLU A 16 4.80 -2.21 -7.03
CA GLU A 16 3.45 -2.69 -7.28
C GLU A 16 2.77 -3.14 -5.98
N ARG A 17 1.43 -3.17 -6.01
CA ARG A 17 0.60 -3.47 -4.83
C ARG A 17 0.91 -4.82 -4.17
N ALA A 18 1.36 -5.80 -4.95
CA ALA A 18 1.65 -7.15 -4.47
C ALA A 18 2.96 -7.24 -3.66
N TYR A 19 3.72 -6.14 -3.56
CA TYR A 19 4.96 -6.11 -2.82
C TYR A 19 4.70 -6.12 -1.30
N ASN A 20 5.03 -7.24 -0.67
CA ASN A 20 4.72 -7.53 0.73
C ASN A 20 5.96 -7.60 1.65
N LYS A 21 7.11 -7.08 1.20
CA LYS A 21 8.37 -7.07 1.97
C LYS A 21 8.49 -5.80 2.81
N PHE A 22 7.73 -5.73 3.89
CA PHE A 22 7.68 -4.55 4.77
C PHE A 22 9.04 -4.18 5.39
N SER A 23 9.90 -5.16 5.68
CA SER A 23 11.25 -4.92 6.19
C SER A 23 12.12 -4.15 5.19
N GLN A 24 12.01 -4.47 3.88
CA GLN A 24 12.70 -3.73 2.81
C GLN A 24 12.11 -2.33 2.63
N LEU A 25 10.79 -2.16 2.68
CA LEU A 25 10.17 -0.83 2.62
C LEU A 25 10.62 0.06 3.79
N PHE A 26 10.76 -0.51 4.99
CA PHE A 26 11.22 0.22 6.17
C PHE A 26 12.70 0.63 6.10
N SER A 27 13.54 -0.09 5.36
CA SER A 27 14.97 0.25 5.21
C SER A 27 15.23 1.36 4.19
N ILE A 28 14.36 1.57 3.19
CA ILE A 28 14.58 2.56 2.12
C ILE A 28 14.71 3.99 2.67
N PRO A 29 13.81 4.48 3.54
CA PRO A 29 13.97 5.80 4.14
C PRO A 29 15.22 5.97 5.00
N GLN A 30 15.73 4.88 5.61
CA GLN A 30 16.91 4.94 6.49
C GLN A 30 18.20 5.26 5.75
N ILE A 31 18.26 4.96 4.45
CA ILE A 31 19.40 5.27 3.58
C ILE A 31 19.21 6.61 2.83
N GLY A 32 18.17 7.39 3.16
CA GLY A 32 17.89 8.66 2.49
C GLY A 32 17.31 8.50 1.09
N ALA A 33 16.56 7.42 0.85
CA ALA A 33 15.78 7.21 -0.37
C ALA A 33 14.29 7.19 -0.07
N ASP A 34 13.46 7.41 -1.08
CA ASP A 34 12.01 7.43 -0.96
C ASP A 34 11.38 6.29 -1.76
N PHE A 35 10.14 5.93 -1.42
CA PHE A 35 9.39 4.94 -2.18
C PHE A 35 7.91 5.29 -2.34
N VAL A 36 7.31 4.75 -3.40
CA VAL A 36 5.90 4.84 -3.73
C VAL A 36 5.35 3.44 -3.92
N VAL A 37 4.26 3.10 -3.23
CA VAL A 37 3.53 1.85 -3.44
C VAL A 37 2.24 2.15 -4.18
N ARG A 38 1.97 1.41 -5.25
CA ARG A 38 0.71 1.51 -5.98
C ARG A 38 -0.47 1.01 -5.13
N VAL A 39 -1.43 1.87 -4.86
CA VAL A 39 -2.68 1.51 -4.17
C VAL A 39 -3.65 0.83 -5.16
N LYS A 40 -4.45 -0.15 -4.69
CA LYS A 40 -5.57 -0.67 -5.49
C LYS A 40 -6.66 0.39 -5.58
N LYS A 41 -7.09 0.74 -6.78
CA LYS A 41 -8.28 1.57 -6.99
C LYS A 41 -9.55 1.00 -6.35
N ASN A 42 -9.64 -0.32 -6.21
CA ASN A 42 -10.85 -1.02 -5.75
C ASN A 42 -10.78 -1.45 -4.28
N ILE A 43 -9.83 -0.95 -3.47
CA ILE A 43 -9.93 -1.14 -2.02
C ILE A 43 -10.87 -0.05 -1.50
N HIS A 44 -12.02 -0.46 -1.01
CA HIS A 44 -12.90 0.42 -0.25
C HIS A 44 -12.45 0.40 1.21
N TYR A 45 -11.99 1.55 1.69
CA TYR A 45 -11.58 1.73 3.06
C TYR A 45 -11.95 3.14 3.52
N LYS A 46 -12.18 3.27 4.81
CA LYS A 46 -12.34 4.54 5.49
C LYS A 46 -11.17 4.70 6.47
N ALA A 47 -10.44 5.80 6.35
CA ALA A 47 -9.45 6.13 7.35
C ALA A 47 -10.15 6.51 8.67
N VAL A 48 -9.81 5.77 9.73
CA VAL A 48 -10.33 5.97 11.09
C VAL A 48 -9.46 6.98 11.84
N LYS A 49 -8.14 6.87 11.67
CA LYS A 49 -7.17 7.76 12.32
C LYS A 49 -6.06 8.13 11.35
N TRP A 50 -5.83 9.43 11.19
CA TRP A 50 -4.70 9.97 10.42
C TRP A 50 -3.56 10.33 11.37
N LYS A 51 -2.32 10.01 11.00
CA LYS A 51 -1.13 10.46 11.73
C LYS A 51 -0.76 11.91 11.38
N LEU A 52 -0.92 12.29 10.11
CA LEU A 52 -0.65 13.64 9.60
C LEU A 52 -1.60 13.96 8.43
N ARG A 53 -2.00 15.22 8.25
CA ARG A 53 -2.68 15.63 7.00
C ARG A 53 -1.65 16.08 5.98
N LEU A 54 -1.62 15.42 4.83
CA LEU A 54 -0.75 15.72 3.70
C LEU A 54 -1.53 16.40 2.56
N PRO A 55 -0.84 16.95 1.54
CA PRO A 55 -1.47 17.52 0.35
C PRO A 55 -2.43 16.54 -0.35
N LYS A 56 -3.29 17.08 -1.20
CA LYS A 56 -4.26 16.30 -1.98
C LYS A 56 -3.54 15.15 -2.72
N ASP A 57 -4.10 13.95 -2.61
CA ASP A 57 -3.60 12.69 -3.21
C ASP A 57 -2.32 12.09 -2.60
N VAL A 58 -1.79 12.69 -1.52
CA VAL A 58 -0.72 12.11 -0.71
C VAL A 58 -1.30 11.61 0.61
N PHE A 59 -1.15 10.32 0.89
CA PHE A 59 -1.68 9.71 2.10
C PHE A 59 -0.59 9.55 3.16
N SER A 60 -0.86 10.01 4.38
CA SER A 60 0.01 9.67 5.52
C SER A 60 -0.27 8.25 5.99
N ASP A 61 0.60 7.76 6.88
CA ASP A 61 0.25 6.64 7.75
C ASP A 61 -1.13 6.88 8.38
N CYS A 62 -2.01 5.89 8.26
CA CYS A 62 -3.35 5.94 8.81
C CYS A 62 -3.79 4.55 9.26
N ILE A 63 -4.64 4.53 10.29
CA ILE A 63 -5.40 3.35 10.65
C ILE A 63 -6.67 3.39 9.81
N VAL A 64 -6.90 2.33 9.04
CA VAL A 64 -8.04 2.21 8.14
C VAL A 64 -8.97 1.09 8.59
N GLU A 65 -10.24 1.31 8.35
CA GLU A 65 -11.28 0.29 8.44
C GLU A 65 -11.73 -0.05 7.02
N PHE A 66 -11.79 -1.34 6.69
CA PHE A 66 -12.30 -1.76 5.39
C PHE A 66 -13.81 -1.54 5.34
N THR A 67 -14.24 -0.58 4.52
CA THR A 67 -15.65 -0.34 4.28
C THR A 67 -16.09 -1.24 3.13
N GLU A 68 -16.66 -2.38 3.49
CA GLU A 68 -17.30 -3.39 2.64
C GLU A 68 -16.39 -4.35 1.85
N TYR A 69 -16.43 -5.62 2.29
CA TYR A 69 -16.59 -6.76 1.39
C TYR A 69 -17.78 -7.59 1.89
N LYS A 70 -19.01 -7.23 1.48
CA LYS A 70 -20.08 -8.23 1.47
C LYS A 70 -19.80 -9.15 0.29
N ALA A 71 -19.02 -10.22 0.51
CA ALA A 71 -19.23 -11.41 -0.30
C ALA A 71 -20.69 -11.81 -0.07
N LYS A 72 -21.59 -11.37 -0.96
CA LYS A 72 -22.82 -12.14 -1.17
C LYS A 72 -22.34 -13.51 -1.63
N LYS A 73 -22.20 -14.46 -0.70
CA LYS A 73 -22.47 -15.86 -1.03
C LYS A 73 -23.96 -15.87 -1.35
N GLU A 74 -24.31 -15.56 -2.58
CA GLU A 74 -25.62 -15.92 -3.09
C GLU A 74 -25.59 -17.46 -3.14
N PRO A 75 -26.40 -18.16 -2.35
CA PRO A 75 -26.51 -19.60 -2.52
C PRO A 75 -27.02 -19.81 -3.95
N ARG A 76 -26.22 -20.49 -4.78
CA ARG A 76 -26.70 -20.99 -6.06
C ARG A 76 -27.82 -21.97 -5.75
N ASN A 77 -29.06 -21.51 -5.83
CA ASN A 77 -30.22 -22.38 -5.87
C ASN A 77 -30.16 -23.10 -7.21
N PHE A 78 -29.65 -24.33 -7.19
CA PHE A 78 -29.86 -25.27 -8.30
C PHE A 78 -31.32 -25.71 -8.20
N ALA A 79 -32.20 -24.95 -8.84
CA ALA A 79 -33.53 -25.43 -9.23
C ALA A 79 -33.41 -26.32 -10.47
#